data_AF-A0A972TUU7-F1
#
_entry.id   AF-A0A972TUU7-F1
#
_cell.length_a   1.000
_cell.length_b   1.000
_cell.length_c   1.000
_cell.angle_alpha   90.00
_cell.angle_beta   90.00
_cell.angle_gamma   90.00
#
_symmetry.space_group_name_H-M   'P 1'
#
loop_
_entity.id
_entity.type
_entity.pdbx_description
1 polymer ?
#
loop_
_entity_poly.entity_id
_entity_poly.type
_entity_poly.pdbx_seq_one_letter_code
_entity_poly.pdbx_strand_id
1 'polypeptide(L)'
;MPQPHILKITEIFPSIQGEGLRQGEDTLFIRLSGCNLKCSFCDTKYAWKEGKKYSTAQVLEKIKTLKRRFPTRWVCLTGGEPLVQDVSELVKGLKEEGFKVQVETNATFYRPLPVDWYSISPKPDKYNYRPEYREKAREVKIVLTKNLDFELIRQLRKEFPERTPLLLQPQSNRKWSVELGLKLLRQALTAGQKNIKISIQLHKIFGLR
;
A
#
# COMPACT_ATOMS: atom_id res chain seq x y z
N MET A 1 15.12 -1.88 -32.44
CA MET A 1 14.75 -1.06 -31.27
C MET A 1 14.29 -2.00 -30.17
N PRO A 2 14.70 -1.82 -28.89
CA PRO A 2 14.20 -2.65 -27.80
C PRO A 2 12.67 -2.51 -27.71
N GLN A 3 11.98 -3.62 -27.43
CA GLN A 3 10.52 -3.58 -27.27
C GLN A 3 10.14 -2.67 -26.10
N PRO A 4 9.07 -1.87 -26.23
CA PRO A 4 8.63 -1.00 -25.15
C PRO A 4 8.20 -1.82 -23.95
N HIS A 5 8.66 -1.46 -22.76
CA HIS A 5 8.19 -2.06 -21.52
C HIS A 5 6.71 -1.71 -21.29
N ILE A 6 5.85 -2.73 -21.22
CA ILE A 6 4.39 -2.58 -21.12
C ILE A 6 3.90 -2.91 -19.72
N LEU A 7 3.08 -2.02 -19.17
CA LEU A 7 2.35 -2.17 -17.93
C LEU A 7 0.84 -2.23 -18.19
N LYS A 8 0.13 -3.03 -17.39
CA LYS A 8 -1.33 -3.02 -17.32
C LYS A 8 -1.76 -2.13 -16.16
N ILE A 9 -2.45 -1.04 -16.48
CA ILE A 9 -2.87 -0.02 -15.53
C ILE A 9 -4.39 0.04 -15.49
N THR A 10 -4.95 0.01 -14.29
CA THR A 10 -6.39 0.18 -14.06
C THR A 10 -6.76 1.65 -14.05
N GLU A 11 -6.03 2.49 -13.31
CA GLU A 11 -6.26 3.93 -13.27
C GLU A 11 -5.01 4.72 -12.83
N ILE A 12 -4.97 6.00 -13.20
CA ILE A 12 -3.97 6.97 -12.74
C ILE A 12 -4.70 8.27 -12.42
N PHE A 13 -4.60 8.75 -11.19
CA PHE A 13 -5.37 9.90 -10.70
C PHE A 13 -4.65 10.64 -9.55
N PRO A 14 -4.84 11.96 -9.41
CA PRO A 14 -4.44 12.71 -8.21
C PRO A 14 -5.45 12.55 -7.07
N SER A 15 -4.96 12.48 -5.84
CA SER A 15 -5.77 12.52 -4.62
C SER A 15 -4.88 12.87 -3.41
N ILE A 16 -5.35 12.59 -2.20
CA ILE A 16 -4.52 12.52 -0.99
C ILE A 16 -4.34 11.05 -0.58
N GLN A 17 -3.21 10.74 0.06
CA GLN A 17 -3.02 9.45 0.70
C GLN A 17 -4.04 9.29 1.83
N GLY A 18 -4.88 8.26 1.72
CA GLY A 18 -5.96 8.02 2.66
C GLY A 18 -5.63 6.99 3.74
N GLU A 19 -4.48 6.33 3.66
CA GLU A 19 -4.08 5.22 4.52
C GLU A 19 -2.63 5.35 5.00
N GLY A 20 -2.31 4.75 6.15
CA GLY A 20 -0.94 4.71 6.65
C GLY A 20 -0.49 6.00 7.34
N LEU A 21 0.80 6.11 7.63
CA LEU A 21 1.41 7.27 8.28
C LEU A 21 1.47 8.51 7.39
N ARG A 22 1.34 8.33 6.07
CA ARG A 22 1.32 9.42 5.08
C ARG A 22 -0.07 9.99 4.84
N GLN A 23 -1.05 9.65 5.68
CA GLN A 23 -2.42 10.14 5.55
C GLN A 23 -2.49 11.66 5.43
N GLY A 24 -3.29 12.15 4.47
CA GLY A 24 -3.49 13.57 4.21
C GLY A 24 -2.50 14.18 3.22
N GLU A 25 -1.39 13.52 2.89
CA GLU A 25 -0.43 14.03 1.92
C GLU A 25 -0.98 13.94 0.49
N ASP A 26 -0.82 15.01 -0.29
CA ASP A 26 -1.06 15.03 -1.73
C ASP A 26 -0.24 13.94 -2.44
N THR A 27 -0.87 13.16 -3.34
CA THR A 27 -0.23 12.02 -4.00
C THR A 27 -0.87 11.72 -5.36
N LEU A 28 -0.05 11.44 -6.38
CA LEU A 28 -0.52 10.81 -7.61
C LEU A 28 -0.54 9.29 -7.44
N PHE A 29 -1.67 8.67 -7.70
CA PHE A 29 -1.82 7.22 -7.64
C PHE A 29 -1.66 6.61 -9.03
N ILE A 30 -0.88 5.53 -9.10
CA ILE A 30 -0.83 4.62 -10.23
C ILE A 30 -1.33 3.26 -9.75
N ARG A 31 -2.56 2.92 -10.13
CA ARG A 31 -3.16 1.63 -9.81
C ARG A 31 -2.88 0.64 -10.93
N LEU A 32 -1.93 -0.26 -10.70
CA LEU A 32 -1.63 -1.37 -11.58
C LEU A 32 -2.73 -2.43 -11.53
N SER A 33 -2.79 -3.26 -12.56
CA SER A 33 -3.74 -4.35 -12.69
C SER A 33 -3.10 -5.70 -12.35
N GLY A 34 -3.91 -6.64 -11.88
CA GLY A 34 -3.48 -7.97 -11.48
C GLY A 34 -3.17 -8.07 -9.99
N CYS A 35 -3.46 -9.23 -9.41
CA CYS A 35 -3.14 -9.57 -8.02
C CYS A 35 -2.91 -11.07 -7.93
N ASN A 36 -1.91 -11.50 -7.17
CA ASN A 36 -1.69 -12.92 -6.88
C ASN A 36 -2.62 -13.46 -5.76
N LEU A 37 -3.30 -12.56 -5.03
CA LEU A 37 -4.23 -12.91 -3.96
C LEU A 37 -5.66 -12.54 -4.32
N LYS A 38 -6.64 -13.29 -3.80
CA LYS A 38 -8.08 -13.07 -3.99
C LYS A 38 -8.80 -12.85 -2.66
N CYS A 39 -8.33 -11.87 -1.88
CA CYS A 39 -8.87 -11.60 -0.54
C CYS A 39 -10.38 -11.31 -0.59
N SER A 40 -11.17 -11.98 0.26
CA SER A 40 -12.64 -11.82 0.32
C SER A 40 -13.06 -10.39 0.67
N PHE A 41 -12.25 -9.71 1.48
CA PHE A 41 -12.42 -8.34 1.95
C PHE A 41 -11.80 -7.26 1.04
N CYS A 42 -11.30 -7.61 -0.15
CA CYS A 42 -10.69 -6.64 -1.05
C CYS A 42 -11.73 -5.63 -1.55
N ASP A 43 -11.45 -4.33 -1.35
CA ASP A 43 -12.30 -3.23 -1.83
C ASP A 43 -12.04 -2.89 -3.31
N THR A 44 -10.98 -3.45 -3.90
CA THR A 44 -10.48 -3.07 -5.23
C THR A 44 -10.51 -4.25 -6.22
N LYS A 45 -11.54 -5.11 -6.14
CA LYS A 45 -11.66 -6.34 -6.95
C LYS A 45 -11.60 -6.08 -8.47
N TYR A 46 -12.04 -4.91 -8.91
CA TYR A 46 -11.96 -4.49 -10.32
C TYR A 46 -10.51 -4.49 -10.85
N ALA A 47 -9.54 -4.12 -10.01
CA ALA A 47 -8.12 -4.10 -10.38
C ALA A 47 -7.52 -5.51 -10.58
N TRP A 48 -8.23 -6.61 -10.27
CA TRP A 48 -7.71 -7.97 -10.48
C TRP A 48 -7.64 -8.37 -11.95
N LYS A 49 -8.54 -7.85 -12.79
CA LYS A 49 -8.63 -8.25 -14.21
C LYS A 49 -8.67 -7.07 -15.16
N GLU A 50 -9.27 -5.96 -14.76
CA GLU A 50 -9.44 -4.78 -15.62
C GLU A 50 -8.16 -3.96 -15.70
N GLY A 51 -7.87 -3.43 -16.88
CA GLY A 51 -6.77 -2.50 -17.09
C GLY A 51 -6.37 -2.39 -18.56
N LYS A 52 -5.84 -1.22 -18.92
CA LYS A 52 -5.35 -0.94 -20.27
C LYS A 52 -3.83 -1.08 -20.30
N LYS A 53 -3.29 -1.49 -21.45
CA LYS A 53 -1.85 -1.57 -21.67
C LYS A 53 -1.31 -0.17 -21.93
N TYR A 54 -0.25 0.20 -21.23
CA TYR A 54 0.51 1.43 -21.43
C TYR A 54 1.99 1.09 -21.47
N SER A 55 2.76 1.76 -22.31
CA SER A 55 4.22 1.75 -22.15
C SER A 55 4.61 2.57 -20.92
N THR A 56 5.77 2.28 -20.33
CA THR A 56 6.35 3.10 -19.25
C THR A 56 6.37 4.58 -19.63
N ALA A 57 6.80 4.90 -20.86
CA ALA A 57 6.85 6.27 -21.37
C ALA A 57 5.47 6.95 -21.36
N GLN A 58 4.41 6.25 -21.80
CA GLN A 58 3.05 6.78 -21.76
C GLN A 58 2.57 7.06 -20.32
N VAL A 59 2.92 6.20 -19.36
CA VAL A 59 2.59 6.42 -17.95
C VAL A 59 3.30 7.65 -17.42
N LEU A 60 4.60 7.80 -17.69
CA LEU A 60 5.41 8.96 -17.25
C LEU A 60 4.87 10.27 -17.82
N GLU A 61 4.53 10.31 -19.12
CA GLU A 61 3.95 11.51 -19.74
C GLU A 61 2.60 11.90 -19.13
N LYS A 62 1.75 10.91 -18.82
CA LYS A 62 0.48 11.14 -18.11
C LYS A 62 0.72 11.70 -16.70
N ILE A 63 1.70 11.17 -15.99
CA ILE A 63 2.08 11.64 -14.65
C ILE A 63 2.62 13.07 -14.69
N LYS A 64 3.50 13.41 -15.64
CA LYS A 64 3.99 14.78 -15.84
C LYS A 64 2.84 15.76 -16.08
N THR A 65 1.92 15.38 -16.95
CA THR A 65 0.73 16.20 -17.27
C THR A 65 -0.13 16.43 -16.02
N LEU A 66 -0.34 15.39 -15.21
CA LEU A 66 -1.06 15.52 -13.95
C LEU A 66 -0.30 16.38 -12.93
N LYS A 67 1.02 16.22 -12.81
CA LYS A 67 1.88 16.99 -11.90
C LYS A 67 1.76 18.50 -12.13
N ARG A 68 1.63 18.93 -13.38
CA ARG A 68 1.44 20.36 -13.73
C ARG A 68 0.14 20.94 -13.18
N ARG A 69 -0.90 20.12 -13.05
CA ARG A 69 -2.23 20.52 -12.52
C ARG A 69 -2.37 20.23 -11.02
N PHE A 70 -1.65 19.24 -10.54
CA PHE A 70 -1.65 18.77 -9.16
C PHE A 70 -0.20 18.66 -8.69
N PRO A 71 0.40 19.76 -8.23
CA PRO A 71 1.82 19.82 -7.88
C PRO A 71 2.06 19.00 -6.61
N THR A 72 2.52 17.76 -6.80
CA THR A 72 2.89 16.87 -5.71
C THR A 72 4.30 16.33 -5.88
N ARG A 73 4.88 15.95 -4.74
CA ARG A 73 6.18 15.27 -4.67
C ARG A 73 6.05 13.75 -4.68
N TRP A 74 4.85 13.20 -4.50
CA TRP A 74 4.66 11.78 -4.27
C TRP A 74 3.89 11.08 -5.37
N VAL A 75 4.37 9.88 -5.71
CA VAL A 75 3.63 8.90 -6.48
C VAL A 75 3.49 7.63 -5.67
N CYS A 76 2.26 7.12 -5.54
CA CYS A 76 1.98 5.82 -4.93
C CYS A 76 1.66 4.79 -6.01
N LEU A 77 2.48 3.74 -6.09
CA LEU A 77 2.19 2.53 -6.86
C LEU A 77 1.36 1.58 -6.01
N THR A 78 0.21 1.18 -6.53
CA THR A 78 -0.77 0.32 -5.83
C THR A 78 -1.52 -0.57 -6.82
N GLY A 79 -2.47 -1.39 -6.34
CA GLY A 79 -3.43 -2.16 -7.14
C GLY A 79 -2.87 -3.34 -7.94
N GLY A 80 -3.68 -4.37 -8.22
CA GLY A 80 -4.02 -5.25 -7.12
C GLY A 80 -2.76 -5.51 -6.28
N GLU A 81 -1.84 -6.33 -6.76
CA GLU A 81 -0.45 -6.37 -6.26
C GLU A 81 0.49 -5.72 -7.29
N PRO A 82 1.03 -4.51 -7.03
CA PRO A 82 1.80 -3.77 -8.04
C PRO A 82 3.07 -4.50 -8.46
N LEU A 83 3.69 -5.30 -7.58
CA LEU A 83 4.96 -5.97 -7.84
C LEU A 83 4.83 -7.31 -8.58
N VAL A 84 3.60 -7.74 -8.92
CA VAL A 84 3.36 -8.83 -9.88
C VAL A 84 3.89 -8.43 -11.27
N GLN A 85 3.78 -7.15 -11.62
CA GLN A 85 4.37 -6.61 -12.84
C GLN A 85 5.80 -6.12 -12.54
N ASP A 86 6.67 -6.13 -13.54
CA ASP A 86 7.95 -5.44 -13.41
C ASP A 86 7.69 -3.93 -13.49
N VAL A 87 8.01 -3.18 -12.44
CA VAL A 87 7.83 -1.72 -12.38
C VAL A 87 9.16 -0.98 -12.34
N SER A 88 10.28 -1.67 -12.62
CA SER A 88 11.62 -1.13 -12.43
C SER A 88 11.88 0.12 -13.26
N GLU A 89 11.53 0.08 -14.55
CA GLU A 89 11.66 1.24 -15.44
C GLU A 89 10.75 2.40 -15.04
N LEU A 90 9.51 2.09 -14.61
CA LEU A 90 8.58 3.13 -14.15
C LEU A 90 9.12 3.82 -12.90
N VAL A 91 9.57 3.06 -11.90
CA VAL A 91 10.15 3.63 -10.68
C VAL A 91 11.37 4.49 -11.02
N LYS A 92 12.28 4.00 -11.87
CA LYS A 92 13.45 4.77 -12.31
C LYS A 92 13.04 6.10 -12.94
N GLY A 93 12.13 6.07 -13.92
CA GLY A 93 11.65 7.29 -14.58
C GLY A 93 10.95 8.25 -13.61
N LEU A 94 10.18 7.75 -12.65
CA LEU A 94 9.56 8.59 -11.61
C LEU A 94 10.62 9.29 -10.73
N LYS A 95 11.71 8.59 -10.38
CA LYS A 95 12.82 9.18 -9.61
C LYS A 95 13.57 10.24 -10.42
N GLU A 96 13.81 9.99 -11.72
CA GLU A 96 14.42 10.96 -12.64
C GLU A 96 13.57 12.25 -12.75
N GLU A 97 12.25 12.12 -12.70
CA GLU A 97 11.30 13.24 -12.67
C GLU A 97 11.17 13.92 -11.28
N GLY A 98 12.02 13.52 -10.33
CA GLY A 98 12.12 14.11 -8.99
C GLY A 98 11.01 13.69 -8.02
N PHE A 99 10.25 12.63 -8.31
CA PHE A 99 9.25 12.13 -7.38
C PHE A 99 9.87 11.29 -6.26
N LYS A 100 9.20 11.31 -5.11
CA LYS A 100 9.28 10.26 -4.11
C LYS A 100 8.27 9.17 -4.44
N VAL A 101 8.68 7.91 -4.30
CA VAL A 101 7.87 6.75 -4.65
C VAL A 101 7.45 6.01 -3.39
N GLN A 102 6.14 5.84 -3.23
CA GLN A 102 5.53 4.90 -2.30
C GLN A 102 5.09 3.64 -3.06
N VAL A 103 5.26 2.48 -2.44
CA VAL A 103 4.66 1.23 -2.92
C VAL A 103 3.76 0.66 -1.83
N GLU A 104 2.48 0.46 -2.17
CA GLU A 104 1.53 -0.29 -1.36
C GLU A 104 1.43 -1.73 -1.88
N THR A 105 1.91 -2.69 -1.08
CA THR A 105 2.03 -4.09 -1.49
C THR A 105 1.48 -5.04 -0.42
N ASN A 106 0.99 -6.20 -0.86
CA ASN A 106 0.68 -7.34 0.00
C ASN A 106 1.94 -8.08 0.50
N ALA A 107 3.12 -7.64 0.05
CA ALA A 107 4.46 -8.09 0.45
C ALA A 107 4.86 -9.51 0.04
N THR A 108 4.09 -10.17 -0.82
CA THR A 108 4.42 -11.51 -1.34
C THR A 108 5.49 -11.49 -2.45
N PHE A 109 5.79 -10.31 -3.00
CA PHE A 109 6.89 -10.07 -3.94
C PHE A 109 7.80 -8.98 -3.39
N TYR A 110 9.09 -9.07 -3.71
CA TYR A 110 10.07 -8.03 -3.46
C TYR A 110 10.89 -7.80 -4.74
N ARG A 111 11.25 -6.55 -4.99
CA ARG A 111 12.14 -6.13 -6.06
C ARG A 111 13.09 -5.06 -5.50
N PRO A 112 14.40 -5.09 -5.79
CA PRO A 112 15.36 -4.11 -5.30
C PRO A 112 15.22 -2.78 -6.05
N LEU A 113 14.20 -2.01 -5.69
CA LEU A 113 13.85 -0.74 -6.34
C LEU A 113 14.22 0.45 -5.44
N PRO A 114 14.54 1.63 -6.01
CA PRO A 114 14.80 2.85 -5.25
C PRO A 114 13.50 3.50 -4.75
N VAL A 115 12.75 2.76 -3.93
CA VAL A 115 11.48 3.18 -3.32
C VAL A 115 11.75 3.89 -2.00
N ASP A 116 11.14 5.06 -1.82
CA ASP A 116 11.30 5.88 -0.62
C ASP A 116 10.45 5.34 0.54
N TRP A 117 9.27 4.79 0.23
CA TRP A 117 8.29 4.33 1.22
C TRP A 117 7.60 3.03 0.84
N TYR A 118 7.98 1.92 1.48
CA TYR A 118 7.21 0.68 1.42
C TYR A 118 6.15 0.66 2.52
N SER A 119 4.88 0.65 2.10
CA SER A 119 3.73 0.36 2.93
C SER A 119 3.31 -1.08 2.69
N ILE A 120 3.69 -1.98 3.58
CA ILE A 120 3.34 -3.39 3.42
C ILE A 120 2.05 -3.71 4.14
N SER A 121 1.27 -4.63 3.59
CA SER A 121 0.06 -5.14 4.23
C SER A 121 -0.04 -6.64 3.99
N PRO A 122 0.66 -7.46 4.79
CA PRO A 122 0.51 -8.91 4.73
C PRO A 122 -0.95 -9.30 4.97
N LYS A 123 -1.43 -10.29 4.21
CA LYS A 123 -2.86 -10.64 4.19
C LYS A 123 -3.16 -11.89 5.04
N PRO A 124 -4.38 -12.01 5.58
CA PRO A 124 -4.84 -13.21 6.29
C PRO A 124 -4.76 -14.47 5.41
N ASP A 125 -4.72 -15.64 6.06
CA ASP A 125 -4.31 -16.99 5.62
C ASP A 125 -2.90 -17.37 6.06
N LYS A 126 -1.90 -16.48 5.95
CA LYS A 126 -0.55 -16.72 6.49
C LYS A 126 0.23 -15.48 6.93
N TYR A 127 -0.28 -14.27 6.68
CA TYR A 127 0.47 -13.02 6.87
C TYR A 127 1.89 -13.06 6.29
N ASN A 128 2.04 -13.82 5.19
CA ASN A 128 3.34 -13.99 4.54
C ASN A 128 3.84 -12.66 3.98
N TYR A 129 5.14 -12.43 4.14
CA TYR A 129 5.86 -11.35 3.51
C TYR A 129 7.28 -11.78 3.17
N ARG A 130 7.91 -11.08 2.23
CA ARG A 130 9.32 -11.28 1.88
C ARG A 130 10.24 -10.67 2.96
N PRO A 131 11.25 -11.42 3.46
CA PRO A 131 12.04 -11.03 4.63
C PRO A 131 12.73 -9.67 4.51
N GLU A 132 13.05 -9.24 3.29
CA GLU A 132 13.64 -7.94 2.97
C GLU A 132 12.81 -6.77 3.52
N TYR A 133 11.49 -6.94 3.63
CA TYR A 133 10.61 -5.93 4.19
C TYR A 133 10.83 -5.67 5.69
N ARG A 134 11.49 -6.56 6.44
CA ARG A 134 11.85 -6.26 7.85
C ARG A 134 12.71 -5.01 7.97
N GLU A 135 13.57 -4.77 6.98
CA GLU A 135 14.46 -3.62 6.96
C GLU A 135 13.91 -2.46 6.14
N LYS A 136 13.18 -2.77 5.06
CA LYS A 136 12.74 -1.80 4.05
C LYS A 136 11.36 -1.21 4.32
N ALA A 137 10.48 -1.92 5.02
CA ALA A 137 9.14 -1.41 5.31
C ALA A 137 9.20 -0.18 6.20
N ARG A 138 8.48 0.87 5.81
CA ARG A 138 8.28 2.07 6.62
C ARG A 138 7.08 1.94 7.54
N GLU A 139 6.15 1.06 7.20
CA GLU A 139 4.98 0.72 8.00
C GLU A 139 4.46 -0.67 7.62
N VAL A 140 3.80 -1.33 8.57
CA VAL A 140 3.09 -2.60 8.36
C VAL A 140 1.63 -2.43 8.70
N LYS A 141 0.76 -2.54 7.71
CA LYS A 141 -0.68 -2.30 7.81
C LYS A 141 -1.44 -3.63 7.90
N ILE A 142 -2.03 -3.89 9.07
CA ILE A 142 -2.81 -5.09 9.35
C ILE A 142 -4.29 -4.77 9.20
N VAL A 143 -4.93 -5.35 8.19
CA VAL A 143 -6.38 -5.22 8.01
C VAL A 143 -7.08 -6.07 9.06
N LEU A 144 -7.97 -5.44 9.83
CA LEU A 144 -8.66 -6.06 10.95
C LEU A 144 -9.84 -6.90 10.45
N THR A 145 -9.62 -8.20 10.32
CA THR A 145 -10.64 -9.19 9.97
C THR A 145 -11.24 -9.84 11.23
N LYS A 146 -12.40 -10.48 11.09
CA LYS A 146 -13.14 -11.06 12.23
C LYS A 146 -12.34 -12.09 13.06
N ASN A 147 -11.40 -12.79 12.43
CA ASN A 147 -10.62 -13.86 13.06
C ASN A 147 -9.27 -13.36 13.58
N LEU A 148 -8.98 -12.06 13.49
CA LEU A 148 -7.73 -11.50 14.00
C LEU A 148 -7.82 -11.34 15.51
N ASP A 149 -6.83 -11.88 16.22
CA ASP A 149 -6.71 -11.79 17.67
C ASP A 149 -5.41 -11.09 18.10
N PHE A 150 -5.27 -10.92 19.41
CA PHE A 150 -4.11 -10.24 19.99
C PHE A 150 -2.82 -11.06 19.89
N GLU A 151 -2.91 -12.40 19.92
CA GLU A 151 -1.71 -13.24 19.86
C GLU A 151 -1.01 -13.10 18.51
N LEU A 152 -1.79 -13.05 17.42
CA LEU A 152 -1.25 -12.80 16.10
C LEU A 152 -0.64 -11.39 15.96
N ILE A 153 -1.23 -10.37 16.58
CA ILE A 153 -0.63 -9.03 16.64
C ILE A 153 0.71 -9.06 17.38
N ARG A 154 0.79 -9.77 18.51
CA ARG A 154 2.03 -9.95 19.27
C ARG A 154 3.10 -10.68 18.45
N GLN A 155 2.70 -11.70 17.70
CA GLN A 155 3.58 -12.46 16.84
C GLN A 155 4.16 -11.58 15.72
N LEU A 156 3.31 -10.87 14.98
CA LEU A 156 3.71 -9.93 13.94
C LEU A 156 4.59 -8.80 14.48
N ARG A 157 4.30 -8.30 15.68
CA ARG A 157 5.11 -7.24 16.32
C ARG A 157 6.55 -7.70 16.57
N LYS A 158 6.77 -8.97 16.90
CA LYS A 158 8.13 -9.54 17.09
C LYS A 158 8.91 -9.68 15.79
N GLU A 159 8.22 -9.76 14.65
CA GLU A 159 8.85 -9.99 13.37
C GLU A 159 9.46 -8.75 12.73
N PHE A 160 9.02 -7.56 13.13
CA PHE A 160 9.49 -6.29 12.61
C PHE A 160 10.25 -5.48 13.68
N PRO A 161 11.31 -4.73 13.30
CA PRO A 161 11.98 -3.81 14.20
C PRO A 161 11.02 -2.82 14.87
N GLU A 162 11.29 -2.45 16.12
CA GLU A 162 10.43 -1.53 16.89
C GLU A 162 10.20 -0.18 16.18
N ARG A 163 11.19 0.29 15.40
CA ARG A 163 11.08 1.50 14.56
C ARG A 163 9.99 1.43 13.49
N THR A 164 9.60 0.23 13.06
CA THR A 164 8.58 0.04 12.01
C THR A 164 7.21 -0.12 12.68
N PRO A 165 6.28 0.84 12.54
CA PRO A 165 4.98 0.79 13.19
C PRO A 165 4.09 -0.32 12.63
N LEU A 166 3.33 -0.95 13.53
CA LEU A 166 2.22 -1.84 13.16
C LEU A 166 0.92 -1.03 13.20
N LEU A 167 0.30 -0.84 12.05
CA LEU A 167 -0.94 -0.08 11.90
C LEU A 167 -2.13 -1.04 11.86
N LEU A 168 -2.98 -0.99 12.89
CA LEU A 168 -4.25 -1.69 12.96
C LEU A 168 -5.27 -0.91 12.11
N GLN A 169 -5.64 -1.45 10.95
CA GLN A 169 -6.54 -0.79 10.02
C GLN A 169 -7.91 -1.48 9.96
N PRO A 170 -8.98 -0.84 10.46
CA PRO A 170 -10.34 -1.32 10.32
C PRO A 170 -10.71 -1.55 8.85
N GLN A 171 -11.32 -2.70 8.57
CA GLN A 171 -11.84 -3.03 7.25
C GLN A 171 -12.93 -2.04 6.86
N SER A 172 -12.68 -1.20 5.85
CA SER A 172 -13.67 -0.25 5.29
C SER A 172 -14.28 0.68 6.33
N ASN A 173 -13.51 1.02 7.37
CA ASN A 173 -13.97 1.77 8.54
C ASN A 173 -15.27 1.22 9.17
N ARG A 174 -15.57 -0.07 8.96
CA ARG A 174 -16.81 -0.67 9.46
C ARG A 174 -16.80 -0.64 10.99
N LYS A 175 -17.93 -0.26 11.59
CA LYS A 175 -18.09 -0.09 13.04
C LYS A 175 -17.52 -1.27 13.85
N TRP A 176 -17.89 -2.50 13.53
CA TRP A 176 -17.38 -3.71 14.21
C TRP A 176 -15.85 -3.86 14.13
N SER A 177 -15.24 -3.41 13.03
CA SER A 177 -13.80 -3.53 12.79
C SER A 177 -13.04 -2.42 13.51
N VAL A 178 -13.65 -1.23 13.63
CA VAL A 178 -13.14 -0.14 14.48
C VAL A 178 -13.17 -0.57 15.95
N GLU A 179 -14.27 -1.15 16.42
CA GLU A 179 -14.40 -1.68 17.78
C GLU A 179 -13.35 -2.76 18.07
N LEU A 180 -13.14 -3.69 17.13
CA LEU A 180 -12.08 -4.69 17.22
C LEU A 180 -10.69 -4.03 17.30
N GLY A 181 -10.41 -3.03 16.47
CA GLY A 181 -9.14 -2.29 16.48
C GLY A 181 -8.86 -1.62 17.81
N LEU A 182 -9.86 -0.97 18.40
CA LEU A 182 -9.74 -0.35 19.72
C LEU A 182 -9.53 -1.41 20.82
N LYS A 183 -10.22 -2.55 20.75
CA LYS A 183 -10.01 -3.67 21.67
C LYS A 183 -8.56 -4.19 21.60
N LEU A 184 -8.08 -4.52 20.41
CA LEU A 184 -6.74 -5.06 20.19
C LEU A 184 -5.65 -4.04 20.56
N LEU A 185 -5.86 -2.75 20.27
CA LEU A 185 -4.95 -1.69 20.67
C LEU A 185 -4.84 -1.60 22.20
N ARG A 186 -5.96 -1.63 22.93
CA ARG A 186 -5.95 -1.64 24.40
C ARG A 186 -5.17 -2.83 24.94
N GLN A 187 -5.40 -4.04 24.41
CA GLN A 187 -4.66 -5.24 24.82
C GLN A 187 -3.16 -5.10 24.57
N ALA A 188 -2.77 -4.58 23.40
CA ALA A 188 -1.38 -4.30 23.06
C ALA A 188 -0.73 -3.32 24.04
N LEU A 189 -1.40 -2.20 24.35
CA LEU A 189 -0.89 -1.19 25.28
C LEU A 189 -0.73 -1.76 26.70
N THR A 190 -1.73 -2.48 27.22
CA THR A 190 -1.65 -3.12 28.54
C THR A 190 -0.54 -4.16 28.61
N ALA A 191 -0.27 -4.87 27.51
CA ALA A 191 0.80 -5.85 27.42
C ALA A 191 2.19 -5.25 27.10
N GLY A 192 2.33 -3.91 27.11
CA GLY A 192 3.59 -3.22 26.84
C GLY A 192 4.10 -3.33 25.40
N GLN A 193 3.23 -3.71 24.44
CA GLN A 193 3.60 -3.72 23.03
C GLN A 193 3.79 -2.30 22.51
N LYS A 194 4.95 -2.03 21.92
CA LYS A 194 5.32 -0.69 21.47
C LYS A 194 5.01 -0.47 19.99
N ASN A 195 4.82 0.79 19.62
CA ASN A 195 4.65 1.24 18.24
C ASN A 195 3.55 0.50 17.45
N ILE A 196 2.47 0.17 18.15
CA ILE A 196 1.21 -0.27 17.54
C ILE A 196 0.29 0.95 17.52
N LYS A 197 -0.29 1.24 16.35
CA LYS A 197 -1.11 2.42 16.10
C LYS A 197 -2.42 2.01 15.45
N ILE A 198 -3.44 2.84 15.56
CA ILE A 198 -4.66 2.69 14.78
C ILE A 198 -4.57 3.52 13.49
N SER A 199 -5.08 2.98 12.40
CA SER A 199 -5.23 3.65 11.10
C SER A 199 -6.72 3.72 10.74
N ILE A 200 -7.07 4.62 9.83
CA ILE A 200 -8.40 4.73 9.22
C ILE A 200 -8.25 4.81 7.70
N GLN A 201 -9.35 4.72 6.96
CA GLN A 201 -9.36 4.99 5.51
C GLN A 201 -9.99 6.36 5.28
N LEU A 202 -9.17 7.41 5.28
CA LEU A 202 -9.60 8.81 5.20
C LEU A 202 -10.45 9.07 3.95
N HIS A 203 -10.03 8.53 2.81
CA HIS A 203 -10.72 8.70 1.53
C HIS A 203 -12.16 8.18 1.56
N LYS A 204 -12.45 7.12 2.33
CA LYS A 204 -13.83 6.61 2.49
C LYS A 204 -14.71 7.49 3.37
N ILE A 205 -14.11 8.22 4.31
CA ILE A 205 -14.84 9.14 5.19
C ILE A 205 -15.20 10.41 4.42
N PHE A 206 -14.26 10.93 3.64
CA PHE A 206 -14.41 12.20 2.94
C PHE A 206 -14.91 12.07 1.50
N GLY A 207 -15.21 10.84 1.03
CA GLY A 207 -15.66 10.61 -0.34
C GLY A 207 -14.61 10.95 -1.40
N LEU A 208 -13.32 10.84 -1.04
CA LEU A 208 -12.20 11.09 -1.93
C LEU A 208 -11.89 9.84 -2.75
N ARG A 209 -11.26 10.04 -3.90
CA ARG A 209 -10.84 8.97 -4.80
C ARG A 209 -9.57 8.29 -4.31
#